data_AF-A0A1G0ZJH7-F1
#
_entry.id   AF-A0A1G0ZJH7-F1
#
_cell.length_a   1.000
_cell.length_b   1.000
_cell.length_c   1.000
_cell.angle_alpha   90.00
_cell.angle_beta   90.00
_cell.angle_gamma   90.00
#
_symmetry.space_group_name_H-M   'P 1'
#
loop_
_entity.id
_entity.type
_entity.pdbx_description
1 polymer ?
#
loop_
_entity_poly.entity_id
_entity_poly.type
_entity_poly.pdbx_seq_one_letter_code
_entity_poly.pdbx_strand_id
1 'polypeptide(L)'
;MCSDIIHPDLPARRRRGESGQTLLLGAIALVILLLAILFLFDLQSVIRIKMKAQTAVDAAALAGATWQKHSLNLIGEMNLIKACTVLISDIPSEHSVPVDFLKNETDLETVQAASDLLSEMQARVSFVGPLIGFGAAQQAAKNNGLNYNPEYGVVVNEHLQRVLNDNIYGDEAVVPQTIEGYSWRDPYASLIAQIADYDYGDNSTPKGIAVSCNTRFLGAPILTSDPPTFIGYLQSKYIYDAINGNYWCAIRDLIRMDFGATGNKWWGDIELLSNSTSFPQEAEYLTLGIDFFEGAHPYNVAESTEALQSVIDSNEAREDLQPLRNSYDAYDPGDPSDTDLKFDPLPSITWATFGSQWGEYSSDTVDTWGNTYLYSNFKQGYTYYGAVSKMITEVKLDSLSGNWGQIDGSDKYMGDAMAFGGSNSGGAYVNSSAAKLKSAEGQMKSGLQNVDASALAKPYGRIHTESSGYITPQTAGMVLPVFEKAAIIPVSLEDPGGFDPFDYQWYAFLTEYLPHLGTVSSLAEQEAWMTSQAHSSWYSSYHAALKKLDNPEWRAQGIAWLDAEARGHDVYDANGNVVGHIVDATNEDTCDDWGSGPGPGTRQGPNMVH
;
A
#
# COMPACT_ATOMS: atom_id res chain seq x y z
N MET A 1 -88.95 -63.41 25.63
CA MET A 1 -88.07 -64.34 24.89
C MET A 1 -87.11 -63.49 24.11
N CYS A 2 -85.82 -63.55 24.46
CA CYS A 2 -84.62 -63.10 23.75
C CYS A 2 -84.54 -61.64 23.29
N SER A 3 -83.42 -60.94 23.37
CA SER A 3 -82.12 -61.11 24.06
C SER A 3 -81.38 -59.80 23.78
N ASP A 4 -80.41 -59.51 24.63
CA ASP A 4 -79.25 -58.63 24.39
C ASP A 4 -79.31 -57.21 24.95
N ILE A 5 -78.73 -57.17 26.14
CA ILE A 5 -78.26 -56.06 26.95
C ILE A 5 -77.07 -55.42 26.23
N ILE A 6 -77.17 -54.14 25.87
CA ILE A 6 -76.05 -53.34 25.38
C ILE A 6 -75.75 -52.25 26.42
N HIS A 7 -74.58 -52.35 27.03
CA HIS A 7 -73.98 -51.35 27.92
C HIS A 7 -73.69 -50.03 27.17
N PRO A 8 -73.78 -48.86 27.85
CA PRO A 8 -73.40 -47.59 27.25
C PRO A 8 -71.90 -47.34 27.49
N ASP A 9 -71.05 -47.70 26.53
CA ASP A 9 -69.66 -47.25 26.53
C ASP A 9 -69.53 -45.92 25.76
N LEU A 10 -69.39 -44.85 26.52
CA LEU A 10 -68.91 -43.55 26.05
C LEU A 10 -67.55 -43.74 25.34
N PRO A 11 -67.34 -43.21 24.12
CA PRO A 11 -66.00 -43.21 23.55
C PRO A 11 -65.12 -42.25 24.35
N ALA A 12 -64.29 -42.82 25.23
CA ALA A 12 -63.18 -42.12 25.86
C ALA A 12 -62.29 -41.53 24.76
N ARG A 13 -62.28 -40.20 24.66
CA ARG A 13 -61.37 -39.43 23.82
C ARG A 13 -59.93 -39.79 24.24
N ARG A 14 -59.29 -40.69 23.51
CA ARG A 14 -57.84 -40.95 23.63
C ARG A 14 -57.11 -39.65 23.31
N ARG A 15 -56.71 -38.89 24.33
CA ARG A 15 -55.62 -37.91 24.24
C ARG A 15 -54.34 -38.72 23.98
N ARG A 16 -54.08 -39.02 22.70
CA ARG A 16 -52.77 -39.51 22.23
C ARG A 16 -51.82 -38.32 22.27
N GLY A 17 -50.64 -38.55 22.85
CA GLY A 17 -49.75 -37.51 23.37
C GLY A 17 -49.19 -36.56 22.32
N GLU A 18 -49.45 -35.28 22.52
CA GLU A 18 -48.68 -34.15 21.98
C GLU A 18 -47.41 -33.86 22.84
N SER A 19 -47.21 -34.59 23.95
CA SER A 19 -46.10 -34.35 24.89
C SER A 19 -44.71 -34.62 24.30
N GLY A 20 -44.61 -35.34 23.18
CA GLY A 20 -43.35 -35.54 22.46
C GLY A 20 -43.00 -34.37 21.53
N GLN A 21 -43.99 -33.69 20.96
CA GLN A 21 -43.76 -32.57 20.03
C GLN A 21 -43.28 -31.31 20.75
N THR A 22 -43.79 -31.03 21.95
CA THR A 22 -43.33 -29.89 22.76
C THR A 22 -41.88 -30.04 23.20
N LEU A 23 -41.45 -31.27 23.52
CA LEU A 23 -40.06 -31.57 23.90
C LEU A 23 -39.12 -31.44 22.69
N LEU A 24 -39.56 -31.91 21.52
CA LEU A 24 -38.79 -31.82 20.27
C LEU A 24 -38.66 -30.36 19.80
N LEU A 25 -39.72 -29.56 19.92
CA LEU A 25 -39.68 -28.13 19.59
C LEU A 25 -38.86 -27.32 20.61
N GLY A 26 -38.93 -27.67 21.89
CA GLY A 26 -38.06 -27.08 22.93
C GLY A 26 -36.58 -27.40 22.72
N ALA A 27 -36.26 -28.64 22.32
CA ALA A 27 -34.89 -29.04 21.99
C ALA A 27 -34.37 -28.31 20.74
N ILE A 28 -35.17 -28.21 19.68
CA ILE A 28 -34.81 -27.45 18.47
C ILE A 28 -34.61 -25.96 18.80
N ALA A 29 -35.50 -25.37 19.58
CA ALA A 29 -35.37 -23.97 19.99
C ALA A 29 -34.10 -23.71 20.80
N LEU A 30 -33.72 -24.62 21.70
CA LEU A 30 -32.49 -24.52 22.47
C LEU A 30 -31.24 -24.65 21.58
N VAL A 31 -31.25 -25.56 20.61
CA VAL A 31 -30.17 -25.70 19.62
C VAL A 31 -30.04 -24.44 18.76
N ILE A 32 -31.16 -23.89 18.25
CA ILE A 32 -31.16 -22.65 17.48
C ILE A 32 -30.62 -21.50 18.32
N LEU A 33 -31.02 -21.40 19.59
CA LEU A 33 -30.56 -20.35 20.49
C LEU A 33 -29.06 -20.48 20.78
N LEU A 34 -28.56 -21.69 20.98
CA LEU A 34 -27.12 -21.94 21.14
C LEU A 34 -26.32 -21.57 19.88
N LEU A 35 -26.80 -21.94 18.70
CA LEU A 35 -26.19 -21.53 17.42
C LEU A 35 -26.21 -20.01 17.23
N ALA A 36 -27.30 -19.35 17.61
CA ALA A 36 -27.41 -17.90 17.54
C ALA A 36 -26.41 -17.20 18.49
N ILE A 37 -26.20 -17.73 19.69
CA ILE A 37 -25.20 -17.22 20.63
C ILE A 37 -23.78 -17.38 20.06
N LEU A 38 -23.44 -18.55 19.52
CA LEU A 38 -22.13 -18.80 18.92
C LEU A 38 -21.88 -17.86 17.73
N PHE A 39 -22.87 -17.72 16.84
CA PHE A 39 -22.80 -16.79 15.72
C PHE A 39 -22.58 -15.33 16.18
N LEU A 40 -23.31 -14.88 17.21
CA LEU A 40 -23.14 -13.53 17.75
C LEU A 40 -21.75 -13.33 18.36
N PHE A 41 -21.20 -14.34 19.04
CA PHE A 41 -19.86 -14.28 19.60
C PHE A 41 -18.79 -14.20 18.51
N ASP A 42 -18.88 -15.05 17.49
CA ASP A 42 -17.94 -15.04 16.36
C ASP A 42 -18.03 -13.71 15.58
N LEU A 43 -19.24 -13.21 15.34
CA LEU A 43 -19.45 -11.90 14.69
C LEU A 43 -18.79 -10.76 15.49
N GLN A 44 -18.97 -10.74 16.81
CA GLN A 44 -18.34 -9.73 17.67
C GLN A 44 -16.81 -9.86 17.68
N SER A 45 -16.28 -11.09 17.68
CA SER A 45 -14.83 -11.33 17.62
C SER A 45 -14.24 -10.78 16.32
N VAL A 46 -14.87 -11.07 15.18
CA VAL A 46 -14.46 -10.57 13.86
C VAL A 46 -14.48 -9.05 13.81
N ILE A 47 -15.59 -8.42 14.22
CA ILE A 47 -15.72 -6.95 14.20
C ILE A 47 -14.63 -6.32 15.07
N ARG A 48 -14.38 -6.88 16.27
CA ARG A 48 -13.36 -6.36 17.18
C ARG A 48 -11.96 -6.46 16.57
N ILE A 49 -11.61 -7.60 15.97
CA ILE A 49 -10.30 -7.80 15.35
C ILE A 49 -10.13 -6.88 14.15
N LYS A 50 -11.17 -6.71 13.32
CA LYS A 50 -11.19 -5.74 12.20
C LYS A 50 -10.94 -4.31 12.66
N MET A 51 -11.70 -3.81 13.64
CA MET A 51 -11.50 -2.44 14.15
C MET A 51 -10.10 -2.27 14.72
N LYS A 52 -9.62 -3.27 15.47
CA LYS A 52 -8.28 -3.25 16.08
C LYS A 52 -7.16 -3.23 15.03
N ALA A 53 -7.28 -4.07 13.99
CA ALA A 53 -6.34 -4.10 12.89
C ALA A 53 -6.32 -2.75 12.15
N GLN A 54 -7.49 -2.21 11.79
CA GLN A 54 -7.56 -0.92 11.10
C GLN A 54 -6.96 0.22 11.92
N THR A 55 -7.37 0.39 13.19
CA THR A 55 -6.83 1.46 14.04
C THR A 55 -5.32 1.35 14.24
N ALA A 56 -4.79 0.12 14.32
CA ALA A 56 -3.36 -0.11 14.44
C ALA A 56 -2.59 0.26 13.18
N VAL A 57 -3.10 -0.11 12.01
CA VAL A 57 -2.50 0.21 10.72
C VAL A 57 -2.60 1.71 10.40
N ASP A 58 -3.73 2.35 10.71
CA ASP A 58 -3.93 3.80 10.60
C ASP A 58 -2.89 4.56 11.44
N ALA A 59 -2.73 4.16 12.71
CA ALA A 59 -1.76 4.76 13.61
C ALA A 59 -0.31 4.53 13.15
N ALA A 60 -0.01 3.34 12.61
CA ALA A 60 1.29 3.00 12.08
C ALA A 60 1.64 3.83 10.83
N ALA A 61 0.70 3.95 9.88
CA ALA A 61 0.89 4.73 8.66
C ALA A 61 1.09 6.20 9.01
N LEU A 62 0.26 6.74 9.91
CA LEU A 62 0.40 8.12 10.36
C LEU A 62 1.73 8.38 11.09
N ALA A 63 2.20 7.44 11.92
CA ALA A 63 3.49 7.53 12.58
C ALA A 63 4.65 7.55 11.57
N GLY A 64 4.62 6.65 10.58
CA GLY A 64 5.61 6.61 9.50
C GLY A 64 5.63 7.92 8.69
N ALA A 65 4.46 8.38 8.24
CA ALA A 65 4.35 9.65 7.49
C ALA A 65 4.76 10.88 8.32
N THR A 66 4.54 10.86 9.64
CA THR A 66 4.98 11.93 10.54
C THR A 66 6.50 11.98 10.63
N TRP A 67 7.18 10.83 10.68
CA TRP A 67 8.63 10.80 10.64
C TRP A 67 9.19 11.21 9.28
N GLN A 68 8.57 10.77 8.16
CA GLN A 68 8.93 11.26 6.83
C GLN A 68 8.83 12.79 6.75
N LYS A 69 7.75 13.38 7.31
CA LYS A 69 7.58 14.84 7.44
C LYS A 69 8.75 15.49 8.19
N HIS A 70 9.09 14.96 9.36
CA HIS A 70 10.17 15.52 10.18
C HIS A 70 11.53 15.40 9.49
N SER A 71 11.79 14.29 8.80
CA SER A 71 13.02 14.09 8.03
C SER A 71 13.14 15.06 6.86
N LEU A 72 12.06 15.23 6.07
CA LEU A 72 12.03 16.18 4.97
C LEU A 72 12.24 17.62 5.45
N ASN A 73 11.59 18.02 6.56
CA ASN A 73 11.80 19.35 7.12
C ASN A 73 13.23 19.54 7.62
N LEU A 74 13.82 18.56 8.30
CA LEU A 74 15.19 18.67 8.81
C LEU A 74 16.22 18.72 7.66
N ILE A 75 16.00 17.96 6.58
CA ILE A 75 16.80 18.06 5.35
C ILE A 75 16.64 19.45 4.70
N GLY A 76 15.41 19.98 4.66
CA GLY A 76 15.12 21.30 4.14
C GLY A 76 15.74 22.43 4.97
N GLU A 77 15.72 22.32 6.29
CA GLU A 77 16.43 23.24 7.20
C GLU A 77 17.94 23.21 6.92
N MET A 78 18.53 22.03 6.67
CA MET A 78 19.93 21.93 6.27
C MET A 78 20.20 22.57 4.92
N ASN A 79 19.31 22.45 3.92
CA ASN A 79 19.44 23.18 2.66
C ASN A 79 19.43 24.70 2.91
N LEU A 80 18.54 25.20 3.77
CA LEU A 80 18.52 26.61 4.12
C LEU A 80 19.79 27.03 4.88
N ILE A 81 20.32 26.20 5.77
CA ILE A 81 21.59 26.47 6.46
C ILE A 81 22.73 26.50 5.45
N LYS A 82 22.79 25.57 4.50
CA LYS A 82 23.81 25.58 3.42
C LYS A 82 23.71 26.84 2.58
N ALA A 83 22.50 27.23 2.21
CA ALA A 83 22.24 28.51 1.57
C ALA A 83 22.73 29.67 2.47
N CYS A 84 22.49 29.66 3.77
CA CYS A 84 23.01 30.70 4.68
C CYS A 84 24.53 30.68 4.83
N THR A 85 25.17 29.52 4.91
CA THR A 85 26.60 29.40 5.22
C THR A 85 27.47 29.62 3.99
N VAL A 86 27.01 29.17 2.83
CA VAL A 86 27.74 29.35 1.57
C VAL A 86 27.33 30.65 0.88
N LEU A 87 26.06 31.04 1.00
CA LEU A 87 25.57 32.28 0.39
C LEU A 87 25.63 33.43 1.39
N ILE A 88 25.04 33.38 2.60
CA ILE A 88 24.96 34.58 3.46
C ILE A 88 26.33 34.99 4.01
N SER A 89 26.71 36.21 3.64
CA SER A 89 27.96 36.90 3.93
C SER A 89 28.15 37.32 5.42
N ASP A 90 27.46 36.68 6.36
CA ASP A 90 27.58 36.95 7.80
C ASP A 90 28.59 35.98 8.43
N ILE A 91 29.86 36.33 8.29
CA ILE A 91 30.98 35.67 8.95
C ILE A 91 31.48 36.56 10.08
N PRO A 92 31.96 35.98 11.21
CA PRO A 92 32.23 36.71 12.44
C PRO A 92 33.09 37.97 12.21
N SER A 93 32.82 38.97 13.04
CA SER A 93 33.33 40.35 13.00
C SER A 93 34.85 40.55 13.03
N GLU A 94 35.67 39.53 12.80
CA GLU A 94 37.11 39.69 12.57
C GLU A 94 37.42 40.22 11.16
N HIS A 95 36.45 40.18 10.23
CA HIS A 95 36.53 40.83 8.93
C HIS A 95 35.46 41.92 8.81
N SER A 96 35.88 43.18 8.87
CA SER A 96 35.01 44.37 8.92
C SER A 96 34.23 44.68 7.64
N VAL A 97 34.28 43.80 6.64
CA VAL A 97 33.56 43.96 5.37
C VAL A 97 33.14 42.57 4.84
N PRO A 98 31.86 42.35 4.51
CA PRO A 98 31.37 41.11 3.89
C PRO A 98 32.12 40.71 2.58
N VAL A 99 32.85 41.67 2.00
CA VAL A 99 33.58 41.60 0.73
C VAL A 99 34.96 40.90 0.85
N ASP A 100 35.41 40.57 2.07
CA ASP A 100 36.73 39.93 2.30
C ASP A 100 36.66 38.40 2.48
N PHE A 101 35.46 37.82 2.54
CA PHE A 101 35.23 36.43 2.97
C PHE A 101 35.77 35.34 2.02
N LEU A 102 36.08 35.68 0.76
CA LEU A 102 36.45 34.69 -0.26
C LEU A 102 37.63 35.15 -1.10
N LYS A 103 38.65 35.75 -0.47
CA LYS A 103 39.85 36.25 -1.19
C LYS A 103 41.01 35.27 -1.19
N ASN A 104 40.92 34.15 -0.46
CA ASN A 104 41.99 33.18 -0.29
C ASN A 104 41.46 31.73 -0.42
N GLU A 105 42.27 30.85 -1.01
CA GLU A 105 41.94 29.42 -1.24
C GLU A 105 41.61 28.68 0.07
N THR A 106 42.27 29.03 1.18
CA THR A 106 42.06 28.37 2.49
C THR A 106 40.66 28.60 3.08
N ASP A 107 40.05 29.75 2.80
CA ASP A 107 38.71 30.07 3.28
C ASP A 107 37.65 29.31 2.46
N LEU A 108 37.89 29.16 1.14
CA LEU A 108 37.07 28.35 0.25
C LEU A 108 37.07 26.87 0.65
N GLU A 109 38.23 26.31 0.99
CA GLU A 109 38.35 24.94 1.50
C GLU A 109 37.55 24.73 2.81
N THR A 110 37.53 25.72 3.69
CA THR A 110 36.79 25.65 4.97
C THR A 110 35.28 25.68 4.76
N VAL A 111 34.80 26.51 3.81
CA VAL A 111 33.38 26.58 3.44
C VAL A 111 32.93 25.30 2.75
N GLN A 112 33.77 24.75 1.86
CA GLN A 112 33.49 23.47 1.21
C GLN A 112 33.39 22.34 2.23
N ALA A 113 34.35 22.23 3.17
CA ALA A 113 34.29 21.22 4.23
C ALA A 113 33.03 21.33 5.11
N ALA A 114 32.56 22.55 5.40
CA ALA A 114 31.31 22.77 6.13
C ALA A 114 30.07 22.38 5.31
N SER A 115 30.06 22.71 4.01
CA SER A 115 28.99 22.31 3.08
C SER A 115 28.91 20.78 2.94
N ASP A 116 30.05 20.11 2.83
CA ASP A 116 30.17 18.65 2.71
C ASP A 116 29.69 17.96 3.98
N LEU A 117 30.05 18.48 5.16
CA LEU A 117 29.53 17.98 6.43
C LEU A 117 28.00 18.08 6.51
N LEU A 118 27.42 19.17 6.00
CA LEU A 118 25.96 19.31 5.94
C LEU A 118 25.33 18.34 4.94
N SER A 119 25.97 18.06 3.80
CA SER A 119 25.54 17.00 2.87
C SER A 119 25.57 15.63 3.53
N GLU A 120 26.63 15.32 4.27
CA GLU A 120 26.76 14.07 5.04
C GLU A 120 25.62 13.94 6.05
N MET A 121 25.28 15.03 6.76
CA MET A 121 24.16 15.05 7.70
C MET A 121 22.81 14.83 6.99
N GLN A 122 22.60 15.42 5.80
CA GLN A 122 21.39 15.22 5.00
C GLN A 122 21.27 13.76 4.55
N ALA A 123 22.35 13.17 4.04
CA ALA A 123 22.40 11.74 3.70
C ALA A 123 22.10 10.88 4.93
N ARG A 124 22.72 11.16 6.08
CA ARG A 124 22.41 10.42 7.31
C ARG A 124 20.93 10.46 7.69
N VAL A 125 20.28 11.62 7.54
CA VAL A 125 18.86 11.79 7.87
C VAL A 125 17.96 11.02 6.88
N SER A 126 18.35 10.91 5.61
CA SER A 126 17.62 10.13 4.61
C SER A 126 17.60 8.63 4.91
N PHE A 127 18.59 8.12 5.66
CA PHE A 127 18.61 6.75 6.16
C PHE A 127 17.92 6.61 7.53
N VAL A 128 18.35 7.41 8.51
CA VAL A 128 17.95 7.23 9.91
C VAL A 128 16.50 7.66 10.13
N GLY A 129 16.06 8.74 9.49
CA GLY A 129 14.72 9.28 9.63
C GLY A 129 13.61 8.28 9.29
N PRO A 130 13.60 7.72 8.08
CA PRO A 130 12.66 6.68 7.69
C PRO A 130 12.71 5.43 8.58
N LEU A 131 13.90 4.98 9.01
CA LEU A 131 14.01 3.84 9.91
C LEU A 131 13.43 4.11 11.31
N ILE A 132 13.62 5.31 11.86
CA ILE A 132 12.91 5.71 13.07
C ILE A 132 11.39 5.70 12.83
N GLY A 133 10.95 6.19 11.66
CA GLY A 133 9.56 6.08 11.22
C GLY A 133 9.04 4.65 11.19
N PHE A 134 9.83 3.71 10.65
CA PHE A 134 9.50 2.30 10.58
C PHE A 134 9.38 1.69 11.99
N GLY A 135 10.36 1.93 12.87
CA GLY A 135 10.29 1.47 14.27
C GLY A 135 9.11 2.09 15.04
N ALA A 136 8.84 3.39 14.84
CA ALA A 136 7.71 4.08 15.45
C ALA A 136 6.36 3.52 14.96
N ALA A 137 6.26 3.17 13.67
CA ALA A 137 5.09 2.51 13.10
C ALA A 137 4.83 1.16 13.76
N GLN A 138 5.88 0.34 13.99
CA GLN A 138 5.74 -0.93 14.72
C GLN A 138 5.25 -0.73 16.16
N GLN A 139 5.79 0.27 16.87
CA GLN A 139 5.33 0.60 18.22
C GLN A 139 3.88 1.10 18.23
N ALA A 140 3.49 1.95 17.27
CA ALA A 140 2.13 2.44 17.14
C ALA A 140 1.14 1.29 16.87
N ALA A 141 1.48 0.35 15.98
CA ALA A 141 0.67 -0.83 15.73
C ALA A 141 0.50 -1.70 16.99
N LYS A 142 1.61 -1.98 17.69
CA LYS A 142 1.61 -2.77 18.93
C LYS A 142 0.85 -2.11 20.07
N ASN A 143 0.93 -0.79 20.21
CA ASN A 143 0.17 -0.02 21.21
C ASN A 143 -1.34 -0.04 20.93
N ASN A 144 -1.74 -0.20 19.66
CA ASN A 144 -3.14 -0.46 19.28
C ASN A 144 -3.50 -1.96 19.33
N GLY A 145 -2.59 -2.78 19.84
CA GLY A 145 -2.78 -4.15 20.26
C GLY A 145 -2.49 -5.20 19.19
N LEU A 146 -1.96 -4.86 18.03
CA LEU A 146 -1.45 -5.88 17.12
C LEU A 146 -0.27 -6.61 17.77
N ASN A 147 -0.23 -7.93 17.57
CA ASN A 147 0.93 -8.72 17.95
C ASN A 147 1.95 -8.71 16.81
N TYR A 148 3.16 -9.18 17.09
CA TYR A 148 4.15 -9.38 16.03
C TYR A 148 3.67 -10.44 15.04
N ASN A 149 4.04 -10.27 13.78
CA ASN A 149 3.83 -11.26 12.72
C ASN A 149 5.19 -11.93 12.42
N PRO A 150 5.33 -13.24 12.66
CA PRO A 150 6.60 -13.94 12.45
C PRO A 150 7.03 -13.96 10.98
N GLU A 151 6.08 -14.01 10.04
CA GLU A 151 6.39 -14.01 8.60
C GLU A 151 7.03 -12.67 8.20
N TYR A 152 6.46 -11.56 8.68
CA TYR A 152 7.04 -10.23 8.44
C TYR A 152 8.41 -10.08 9.09
N GLY A 153 8.62 -10.69 10.25
CA GLY A 153 9.93 -10.76 10.89
C GLY A 153 10.97 -11.42 10.00
N VAL A 154 10.65 -12.57 9.41
CA VAL A 154 11.57 -13.28 8.50
C VAL A 154 12.00 -12.40 7.33
N VAL A 155 11.10 -11.62 6.73
CA VAL A 155 11.44 -10.71 5.61
C VAL A 155 12.46 -9.66 6.03
N VAL A 156 12.22 -9.00 7.16
CA VAL A 156 13.13 -7.97 7.67
C VAL A 156 14.50 -8.59 8.00
N ASN A 157 14.52 -9.81 8.52
CA ASN A 157 15.77 -10.51 8.76
C ASN A 157 16.48 -10.90 7.45
N GLU A 158 15.78 -11.43 6.46
CA GLU A 158 16.36 -11.76 5.15
C GLU A 158 16.95 -10.51 4.49
N HIS A 159 16.24 -9.38 4.56
CA HIS A 159 16.75 -8.10 4.09
C HIS A 159 17.99 -7.65 4.88
N LEU A 160 17.98 -7.77 6.21
CA LEU A 160 19.17 -7.52 7.03
C LEU A 160 20.36 -8.40 6.60
N GLN A 161 20.15 -9.68 6.36
CA GLN A 161 21.20 -10.58 5.87
C GLN A 161 21.69 -10.18 4.46
N ARG A 162 20.81 -9.68 3.60
CA ARG A 162 21.20 -9.11 2.30
C ARG A 162 22.06 -7.87 2.47
N VAL A 163 21.67 -6.93 3.32
CA VAL A 163 22.46 -5.71 3.61
C VAL A 163 23.85 -6.08 4.17
N LEU A 164 23.93 -7.11 5.01
CA LEU A 164 25.19 -7.63 5.55
C LEU A 164 26.01 -8.45 4.54
N ASN A 165 25.48 -8.77 3.35
CA ASN A 165 26.19 -9.53 2.33
C ASN A 165 27.12 -8.64 1.51
N ASP A 166 28.42 -8.92 1.59
CA ASP A 166 29.46 -8.15 0.91
C ASP A 166 29.41 -8.25 -0.62
N ASN A 167 28.79 -9.29 -1.18
CA ASN A 167 28.68 -9.45 -2.63
C ASN A 167 27.49 -8.69 -3.24
N ILE A 168 26.64 -8.07 -2.41
CA ILE A 168 25.46 -7.33 -2.87
C ILE A 168 25.57 -5.89 -2.40
N TYR A 169 25.48 -5.66 -1.08
CA TYR A 169 25.49 -4.31 -0.52
C TYR A 169 26.88 -3.86 -0.07
N GLY A 170 27.85 -4.76 0.04
CA GLY A 170 29.26 -4.40 0.26
C GLY A 170 30.08 -4.23 -1.03
N ASP A 171 29.48 -4.50 -2.20
CA ASP A 171 30.14 -4.34 -3.49
C ASP A 171 29.94 -2.91 -4.00
N GLU A 172 31.01 -2.13 -4.02
CA GLU A 172 31.01 -0.74 -4.50
C GLU A 172 30.60 -0.61 -5.98
N ALA A 173 30.77 -1.67 -6.78
CA ALA A 173 30.29 -1.67 -8.17
C ALA A 173 28.77 -1.79 -8.27
N VAL A 174 28.10 -2.25 -7.21
CA VAL A 174 26.64 -2.45 -7.16
C VAL A 174 25.98 -1.34 -6.34
N VAL A 175 26.53 -1.04 -5.16
CA VAL A 175 26.00 -0.03 -4.23
C VAL A 175 27.13 0.87 -3.75
N PRO A 176 27.02 2.20 -3.88
CA PRO A 176 28.00 3.12 -3.30
C PRO A 176 28.12 2.91 -1.79
N GLN A 177 29.34 2.72 -1.30
CA GLN A 177 29.59 2.49 0.13
C GLN A 177 29.50 3.77 0.97
N THR A 178 29.64 4.92 0.31
CA THR A 178 29.45 6.26 0.87
C THR A 178 28.45 7.03 0.04
N ILE A 179 27.54 7.74 0.70
CA ILE A 179 26.59 8.67 0.08
C ILE A 179 26.87 10.04 0.67
N GLU A 180 27.35 10.99 -0.14
CA GLU A 180 27.73 12.34 0.35
C GLU A 180 28.65 12.29 1.58
N GLY A 181 29.64 11.39 1.59
CA GLY A 181 30.56 11.19 2.72
C GLY A 181 30.03 10.31 3.85
N TYR A 182 28.73 9.98 3.88
CA TYR A 182 28.12 9.16 4.91
C TYR A 182 28.31 7.66 4.64
N SER A 183 29.00 6.97 5.54
CA SER A 183 29.07 5.50 5.56
C SER A 183 27.78 4.93 6.17
N TRP A 184 26.85 4.54 5.30
CA TRP A 184 25.46 4.28 5.66
C TRP A 184 25.19 2.83 6.08
N ARG A 185 25.93 1.85 5.53
CA ARG A 185 25.62 0.42 5.59
C ARG A 185 25.55 -0.14 7.02
N ASP A 186 26.60 0.06 7.82
CA ASP A 186 26.68 -0.49 9.18
C ASP A 186 25.66 0.15 10.15
N PRO A 187 25.49 1.49 10.19
CA PRO A 187 24.42 2.12 10.97
C PRO A 187 23.02 1.66 10.53
N TYR A 188 22.79 1.53 9.23
CA TYR A 188 21.52 1.09 8.66
C TYR A 188 21.18 -0.34 9.08
N ALA A 189 22.12 -1.28 8.93
CA ALA A 189 21.96 -2.66 9.38
C ALA A 189 21.72 -2.75 10.89
N SER A 190 22.43 -1.94 11.68
CA SER A 190 22.28 -1.90 13.14
C SER A 190 20.89 -1.42 13.58
N LEU A 191 20.32 -0.45 12.88
CA LEU A 191 18.96 0.03 13.15
C LEU A 191 17.90 -0.99 12.73
N ILE A 192 18.05 -1.64 11.57
CA ILE A 192 17.15 -2.71 11.14
C ILE A 192 17.15 -3.84 12.17
N ALA A 193 18.33 -4.26 12.64
CA ALA A 193 18.45 -5.30 13.67
C ALA A 193 17.74 -4.92 14.99
N GLN A 194 17.81 -3.64 15.39
CA GLN A 194 17.10 -3.13 16.57
C GLN A 194 15.58 -3.12 16.37
N ILE A 195 15.10 -2.73 15.18
CA ILE A 195 13.67 -2.70 14.87
C ILE A 195 13.10 -4.11 14.79
N ALA A 196 13.87 -5.06 14.24
CA ALA A 196 13.49 -6.48 14.16
C ALA A 196 13.29 -7.11 15.54
N ASP A 197 13.97 -6.59 16.58
CA ASP A 197 13.86 -6.93 18.00
C ASP A 197 13.80 -8.45 18.25
N TYR A 198 14.97 -9.04 18.50
CA TYR A 198 15.12 -10.46 18.82
C TYR A 198 15.02 -10.70 20.31
N ASP A 199 14.33 -11.77 20.71
CA ASP A 199 14.19 -12.12 22.12
C ASP A 199 15.53 -12.60 22.72
N TYR A 200 15.78 -12.25 23.98
CA TYR A 200 17.02 -12.62 24.66
C TYR A 200 17.03 -14.12 24.98
N GLY A 201 17.63 -14.92 24.08
CA GLY A 201 17.77 -16.37 24.24
C GLY A 201 17.18 -17.21 23.09
N ASP A 202 16.43 -16.59 22.17
CA ASP A 202 15.94 -17.22 20.95
C ASP A 202 16.14 -16.27 19.76
N ASN A 203 17.28 -16.41 19.08
CA ASN A 203 17.64 -15.62 17.89
C ASN A 203 16.93 -16.14 16.62
N SER A 204 15.93 -17.02 16.72
CA SER A 204 15.31 -17.64 15.54
C SER A 204 14.16 -16.83 14.94
N THR A 205 13.44 -16.02 15.75
CA THR A 205 12.23 -15.32 15.29
C THR A 205 12.22 -13.85 15.72
N PRO A 206 12.22 -12.89 14.78
CA PRO A 206 12.08 -11.47 15.07
C PRO A 206 10.69 -11.16 15.63
N LYS A 207 10.62 -10.47 16.77
CA LYS A 207 9.36 -10.10 17.44
C LYS A 207 9.04 -8.61 17.33
N GLY A 208 9.87 -7.86 16.63
CA GLY A 208 9.77 -6.42 16.43
C GLY A 208 8.65 -5.99 15.49
N ILE A 209 8.29 -6.83 14.52
CA ILE A 209 7.47 -6.43 13.37
C ILE A 209 6.03 -6.89 13.53
N ALA A 210 5.07 -5.96 13.48
CA ALA A 210 3.63 -6.20 13.56
C ALA A 210 2.89 -5.83 12.26
N VAL A 211 3.38 -4.85 11.52
CA VAL A 211 2.82 -4.39 10.24
C VAL A 211 3.91 -4.36 9.18
N SER A 212 3.55 -4.72 7.94
CA SER A 212 4.40 -4.49 6.78
C SER A 212 4.31 -3.04 6.33
N CYS A 213 5.33 -2.56 5.63
CA CYS A 213 5.36 -1.21 5.09
C CYS A 213 5.82 -1.18 3.63
N ASN A 214 5.61 -0.06 2.93
CA ASN A 214 6.17 0.10 1.58
C ASN A 214 7.70 0.13 1.60
N THR A 215 8.28 -0.63 0.68
CA THR A 215 9.73 -0.80 0.55
C THR A 215 10.21 -0.65 -0.89
N ARG A 216 11.45 -0.22 -1.07
CA ARG A 216 12.14 -0.14 -2.37
C ARG A 216 13.48 -0.87 -2.30
N PHE A 217 13.44 -2.19 -2.18
CA PHE A 217 14.65 -3.01 -2.08
C PHE A 217 15.46 -3.02 -3.38
N LEU A 218 16.79 -3.02 -3.24
CA LEU A 218 17.73 -3.25 -4.33
C LEU A 218 17.52 -4.63 -4.95
N GLY A 219 17.39 -4.66 -6.27
CA GLY A 219 17.11 -5.89 -7.01
C GLY A 219 15.69 -6.40 -6.72
N ALA A 220 14.77 -5.52 -6.33
CA ALA A 220 13.35 -5.83 -6.31
C ALA A 220 12.96 -6.34 -7.70
N PRO A 221 12.29 -7.50 -7.79
CA PRO A 221 12.00 -8.17 -9.03
C PRO A 221 11.13 -7.29 -9.91
N ILE A 222 11.64 -6.89 -11.07
CA ILE A 222 10.82 -6.35 -12.16
C ILE A 222 10.68 -7.45 -13.20
N LEU A 223 9.46 -7.72 -13.61
CA LEU A 223 9.24 -8.59 -14.74
C LEU A 223 9.14 -7.75 -16.01
N THR A 224 9.70 -8.28 -17.08
CA THR A 224 9.47 -7.78 -18.44
C THR A 224 8.79 -8.88 -19.25
N SER A 225 8.15 -8.53 -20.35
CA SER A 225 7.67 -9.52 -21.30
C SER A 225 7.85 -9.06 -22.74
N ASP A 226 8.01 -10.01 -23.65
CA ASP A 226 7.90 -9.78 -25.09
C ASP A 226 6.71 -10.58 -25.66
N PRO A 227 5.64 -9.92 -26.14
CA PRO A 227 5.40 -8.47 -26.13
C PRO A 227 5.04 -7.94 -24.73
N PRO A 228 5.25 -6.63 -24.45
CA PRO A 228 5.05 -6.03 -23.12
C PRO A 228 3.58 -5.75 -22.75
N THR A 229 2.62 -6.29 -23.49
CA THR A 229 1.22 -5.86 -23.44
C THR A 229 0.50 -6.28 -22.17
N PHE A 230 0.66 -7.53 -21.73
CA PHE A 230 -0.07 -8.08 -20.59
C PHE A 230 0.68 -7.97 -19.27
N ILE A 231 2.00 -7.80 -19.29
CA ILE A 231 2.83 -7.92 -18.09
C ILE A 231 2.49 -6.91 -17.01
N GLY A 232 2.10 -5.68 -17.37
CA GLY A 232 1.63 -4.68 -16.41
C GLY A 232 0.40 -5.14 -15.62
N TYR A 233 -0.54 -5.85 -16.26
CA TYR A 233 -1.70 -6.44 -15.57
C TYR A 233 -1.33 -7.66 -14.74
N LEU A 234 -0.44 -8.52 -15.26
CA LEU A 234 -0.03 -9.75 -14.58
C LEU A 234 0.78 -9.48 -13.31
N GLN A 235 1.44 -8.33 -13.22
CA GLN A 235 2.15 -7.84 -12.04
C GLN A 235 1.25 -7.09 -11.04
N SER A 236 -0.06 -7.02 -11.28
CA SER A 236 -0.99 -6.36 -10.35
C SER A 236 -1.82 -7.39 -9.60
N LYS A 237 -1.62 -7.49 -8.27
CA LYS A 237 -2.39 -8.40 -7.41
C LYS A 237 -3.90 -8.13 -7.50
N TYR A 238 -4.28 -6.84 -7.59
CA TYR A 238 -5.67 -6.39 -7.71
C TYR A 238 -6.41 -7.03 -8.90
N ILE A 239 -5.72 -7.28 -10.02
CA ILE A 239 -6.32 -7.92 -11.20
C ILE A 239 -6.77 -9.35 -10.89
N TYR A 240 -6.01 -10.11 -10.10
CA TYR A 240 -6.38 -11.48 -9.73
C TYR A 240 -7.60 -11.50 -8.80
N ASP A 241 -7.68 -10.57 -7.85
CA ASP A 241 -8.85 -10.40 -6.99
C ASP A 241 -10.08 -10.00 -7.82
N ALA A 242 -9.91 -9.10 -8.79
CA ALA A 242 -10.95 -8.69 -9.71
C ALA A 242 -11.48 -9.85 -10.58
N ILE A 243 -10.57 -10.67 -11.14
CA ILE A 243 -10.92 -11.86 -11.92
C ILE A 243 -11.68 -12.87 -11.05
N ASN A 244 -11.18 -13.14 -9.84
CA ASN A 244 -11.81 -14.09 -8.92
C ASN A 244 -13.22 -13.63 -8.53
N GLY A 245 -13.39 -12.34 -8.25
CA GLY A 245 -14.67 -11.71 -7.89
C GLY A 245 -15.62 -11.41 -9.06
N ASN A 246 -15.21 -11.63 -10.32
CA ASN A 246 -15.95 -11.18 -11.51
C ASN A 246 -16.25 -9.66 -11.51
N TYR A 247 -15.29 -8.85 -11.05
CA TYR A 247 -15.40 -7.40 -11.04
C TYR A 247 -15.12 -6.84 -12.44
N TRP A 248 -16.11 -6.92 -13.33
CA TRP A 248 -15.96 -6.61 -14.76
C TRP A 248 -15.43 -5.20 -15.05
N CYS A 249 -15.88 -4.20 -14.30
CA CYS A 249 -15.42 -2.83 -14.45
C CYS A 249 -13.90 -2.68 -14.25
N ALA A 250 -13.34 -3.39 -13.26
CA ALA A 250 -11.92 -3.34 -12.93
C ALA A 250 -11.01 -4.00 -13.98
N ILE A 251 -11.59 -4.86 -14.83
CA ILE A 251 -10.85 -5.63 -15.84
C ILE A 251 -11.35 -5.35 -17.27
N ARG A 252 -12.11 -4.25 -17.48
CA ARG A 252 -12.75 -3.92 -18.77
C ARG A 252 -11.76 -3.88 -19.93
N ASP A 253 -10.62 -3.24 -19.72
CA ASP A 253 -9.58 -3.12 -20.75
C ASP A 253 -8.91 -4.46 -20.99
N LEU A 254 -8.57 -5.18 -19.90
CA LEU A 254 -7.90 -6.48 -19.94
C LEU A 254 -8.69 -7.53 -20.73
N ILE A 255 -10.01 -7.66 -20.51
CA ILE A 255 -10.83 -8.67 -21.20
C ILE A 255 -11.08 -8.36 -22.67
N ARG A 256 -10.89 -7.10 -23.09
CA ARG A 256 -11.00 -6.63 -24.49
C ARG A 256 -9.66 -6.69 -25.25
N MET A 257 -8.55 -6.97 -24.56
CA MET A 257 -7.24 -7.15 -25.20
C MET A 257 -7.24 -8.35 -26.15
N ASP A 258 -6.30 -8.36 -27.09
CA ASP A 258 -6.15 -9.46 -28.04
C ASP A 258 -5.34 -10.62 -27.43
N PHE A 259 -6.06 -11.66 -26.99
CA PHE A 259 -5.49 -12.93 -26.50
C PHE A 259 -5.04 -13.87 -27.63
N GLY A 260 -5.22 -13.50 -28.90
CA GLY A 260 -4.90 -14.32 -30.08
C GLY A 260 -3.69 -13.84 -30.89
N ALA A 261 -3.24 -12.59 -30.72
CA ALA A 261 -2.18 -11.96 -31.52
C ALA A 261 -0.83 -12.72 -31.50
N THR A 262 -0.50 -13.41 -30.41
CA THR A 262 0.78 -14.10 -30.20
C THR A 262 0.67 -15.64 -30.23
N GLY A 263 -0.43 -16.19 -30.75
CA GLY A 263 -0.68 -17.65 -30.73
C GLY A 263 -1.23 -18.14 -29.37
N ASN A 264 -0.93 -19.37 -28.97
CA ASN A 264 -1.40 -19.97 -27.69
C ASN A 264 -0.80 -19.33 -26.42
N LYS A 265 0.01 -18.27 -26.56
CA LYS A 265 0.81 -17.66 -25.50
C LYS A 265 0.59 -16.15 -25.44
N TRP A 266 -0.59 -15.74 -25.00
CA TRP A 266 -0.96 -14.32 -24.91
C TRP A 266 -0.18 -13.53 -23.86
N TRP A 267 0.37 -14.20 -22.84
CA TRP A 267 1.18 -13.58 -21.79
C TRP A 267 2.61 -13.20 -22.21
N GLY A 268 3.08 -13.67 -23.37
CA GLY A 268 4.43 -13.38 -23.89
C GLY A 268 5.56 -14.10 -23.15
N ASP A 269 6.80 -13.81 -23.56
CA ASP A 269 8.02 -14.32 -22.93
C ASP A 269 8.34 -13.50 -21.68
N ILE A 270 7.83 -13.94 -20.53
CA ILE A 270 8.03 -13.25 -19.25
C ILE A 270 9.41 -13.59 -18.68
N GLU A 271 10.21 -12.56 -18.39
CA GLU A 271 11.53 -12.69 -17.79
C GLU A 271 11.65 -11.86 -16.52
N LEU A 272 12.37 -12.41 -15.54
CA LEU A 272 12.74 -11.71 -14.32
C LEU A 272 14.03 -10.92 -14.52
N LEU A 273 13.93 -9.60 -14.43
CA LEU A 273 15.10 -8.73 -14.34
C LEU A 273 15.53 -8.67 -12.88
N SER A 274 16.56 -9.46 -12.54
CA SER A 274 17.07 -9.55 -11.17
C SER A 274 17.88 -8.33 -10.70
N ASN A 275 18.16 -7.36 -11.58
CA ASN A 275 19.02 -6.20 -11.33
C ASN A 275 18.43 -4.86 -11.83
N SER A 276 17.10 -4.72 -11.83
CA SER A 276 16.42 -3.60 -12.49
C SER A 276 16.18 -2.38 -11.61
N THR A 277 16.13 -2.53 -10.29
CA THR A 277 16.05 -1.38 -9.37
C THR A 277 17.45 -0.99 -8.91
N SER A 278 17.86 0.24 -9.20
CA SER A 278 19.05 0.83 -8.59
C SER A 278 18.78 1.11 -7.12
N PHE A 279 19.82 0.98 -6.29
CA PHE A 279 19.77 1.41 -4.90
C PHE A 279 19.26 2.86 -4.83
N PRO A 280 18.26 3.18 -3.99
CA PRO A 280 17.65 4.51 -3.96
C PRO A 280 18.56 5.58 -3.32
N GLN A 281 19.73 5.22 -2.78
CA GLN A 281 20.65 6.14 -2.10
C GLN A 281 20.05 6.82 -0.85
N GLU A 282 19.02 6.18 -0.29
CA GLU A 282 18.34 6.52 0.97
C GLU A 282 17.84 5.22 1.63
N ALA A 283 17.12 5.33 2.76
CA ALA A 283 16.50 4.15 3.37
C ALA A 283 15.50 3.48 2.41
N GLU A 284 15.58 2.16 2.31
CA GLU A 284 14.69 1.37 1.45
C GLU A 284 13.33 1.10 2.10
N TYR A 285 13.18 1.37 3.40
CA TYR A 285 11.90 1.39 4.13
C TYR A 285 11.41 2.83 4.22
N LEU A 286 10.13 3.08 3.90
CA LEU A 286 9.50 4.40 4.03
C LEU A 286 10.29 5.53 3.33
N THR A 287 10.75 5.29 2.10
CA THR A 287 11.54 6.22 1.28
C THR A 287 11.01 7.66 1.30
N LEU A 288 11.94 8.64 1.32
CA LEU A 288 11.59 10.06 1.23
C LEU A 288 11.50 10.52 -0.22
N GLY A 289 12.22 9.85 -1.13
CA GLY A 289 12.30 10.23 -2.53
C GLY A 289 13.12 11.47 -2.74
N ILE A 290 14.29 11.54 -2.13
CA ILE A 290 15.21 12.64 -2.34
C ILE A 290 16.36 12.18 -3.23
N ASP A 291 16.95 13.11 -3.95
CA ASP A 291 18.19 12.93 -4.71
C ASP A 291 19.20 14.02 -4.32
N PHE A 292 20.47 13.79 -4.56
CA PHE A 292 21.53 14.79 -4.33
C PHE A 292 21.99 15.40 -5.65
N PHE A 293 22.06 16.73 -5.71
CA PHE A 293 22.47 17.45 -6.91
C PHE A 293 23.55 18.48 -6.58
N GLU A 294 24.69 18.38 -7.25
CA GLU A 294 25.80 19.32 -7.14
C GLU A 294 25.66 20.46 -8.16
N GLY A 295 25.58 21.70 -7.68
CA GLY A 295 25.61 22.91 -8.52
C GLY A 295 24.48 23.90 -8.24
N ALA A 296 24.44 24.99 -9.01
CA ALA A 296 23.55 26.13 -8.76
C ALA A 296 22.08 25.94 -9.22
N HIS A 297 21.80 24.89 -10.00
CA HIS A 297 20.50 24.74 -10.65
C HIS A 297 19.30 24.68 -9.69
N PRO A 298 19.30 23.86 -8.61
CA PRO A 298 18.18 23.80 -7.67
C PRO A 298 17.92 25.14 -6.99
N TYR A 299 18.97 25.89 -6.69
CA TYR A 299 18.86 27.25 -6.14
C TYR A 299 18.17 28.21 -7.10
N ASN A 300 18.62 28.24 -8.37
CA ASN A 300 18.02 29.09 -9.40
C ASN A 300 16.52 28.76 -9.63
N VAL A 301 16.14 27.48 -9.55
CA VAL A 301 14.73 27.06 -9.65
C VAL A 301 13.92 27.58 -8.46
N ALA A 302 14.40 27.38 -7.23
CA ALA A 302 13.73 27.85 -6.02
C ALA A 302 13.59 29.38 -5.95
N GLU A 303 14.56 30.11 -6.48
CA GLU A 303 14.51 31.58 -6.62
C GLU A 303 13.47 31.99 -7.67
N SER A 304 13.52 31.41 -8.87
CA SER A 304 12.62 31.74 -9.98
C SER A 304 11.14 31.47 -9.69
N THR A 305 10.86 30.59 -8.72
CA THR A 305 9.52 30.20 -8.30
C THR A 305 9.02 30.97 -7.08
N GLU A 306 9.76 31.99 -6.62
CA GLU A 306 9.48 32.77 -5.39
C GLU A 306 9.44 31.91 -4.11
N ALA A 307 9.83 30.63 -4.20
CA ALA A 307 9.73 29.69 -3.10
C ALA A 307 10.65 30.07 -1.94
N LEU A 308 11.86 30.54 -2.24
CA LEU A 308 12.79 31.02 -1.22
C LEU A 308 12.29 32.30 -0.53
N GLN A 309 11.74 33.25 -1.29
CA GLN A 309 11.23 34.51 -0.76
C GLN A 309 10.13 34.26 0.28
N SER A 310 9.20 33.35 -0.01
CA SER A 310 8.14 32.98 0.93
C SER A 310 8.64 32.40 2.26
N VAL A 311 9.72 31.62 2.21
CA VAL A 311 10.32 30.99 3.39
C VAL A 311 11.08 32.04 4.19
N ILE A 312 11.74 32.99 3.51
CA ILE A 312 12.40 34.14 4.13
C ILE A 312 11.36 35.03 4.83
N ASP A 313 10.29 35.43 4.14
CA ASP A 313 9.25 36.31 4.66
C ASP A 313 8.46 35.71 5.83
N SER A 314 8.36 34.37 5.90
CA SER A 314 7.74 33.68 7.03
C SER A 314 8.51 33.83 8.34
N ASN A 315 9.80 34.23 8.28
CA ASN A 315 10.58 34.62 9.43
C ASN A 315 10.59 36.15 9.53
N GLU A 316 9.62 36.72 10.27
CA GLU A 316 9.43 38.17 10.54
C GLU A 316 10.69 38.91 11.09
N ALA A 317 11.80 38.21 11.35
CA ALA A 317 12.99 38.72 12.00
C ALA A 317 14.14 39.15 11.06
N ARG A 318 14.00 39.08 9.72
CA ARG A 318 15.15 39.24 8.80
C ARG A 318 14.88 40.08 7.54
N GLU A 319 14.40 41.32 7.70
CA GLU A 319 14.23 42.32 6.61
C GLU A 319 15.56 42.76 5.94
N ASP A 320 16.71 42.38 6.49
CA ASP A 320 18.06 42.81 6.07
C ASP A 320 18.77 41.86 5.10
N LEU A 321 18.17 40.70 4.78
CA LEU A 321 18.76 39.73 3.87
C LEU A 321 18.61 40.16 2.40
N GLN A 322 19.75 40.48 1.77
CA GLN A 322 19.85 40.71 0.32
C GLN A 322 20.18 39.39 -0.41
N PRO A 323 19.50 39.04 -1.53
CA PRO A 323 19.86 37.89 -2.36
C PRO A 323 21.29 38.02 -2.88
N LEU A 324 22.09 36.96 -2.72
CA LEU A 324 23.53 37.04 -2.95
C LEU A 324 23.97 37.09 -4.40
N ARG A 325 23.13 36.68 -5.33
CA ARG A 325 23.36 36.95 -6.76
C ARG A 325 23.48 38.45 -7.08
N ASN A 326 22.96 39.33 -6.22
CA ASN A 326 23.15 40.78 -6.39
C ASN A 326 24.53 41.25 -5.91
N SER A 327 25.29 40.38 -5.24
CA SER A 327 26.61 40.64 -4.67
C SER A 327 27.74 39.89 -5.38
N TYR A 328 27.42 38.95 -6.28
CA TYR A 328 28.36 38.13 -7.04
C TYR A 328 27.95 38.09 -8.53
N ASP A 329 28.90 38.28 -9.44
CA ASP A 329 28.75 37.92 -10.85
C ASP A 329 29.29 36.51 -11.13
N ALA A 330 29.12 36.04 -12.37
CA ALA A 330 29.44 34.65 -12.75
C ALA A 330 30.91 34.47 -13.20
N TYR A 331 31.80 35.39 -12.85
CA TYR A 331 33.15 35.44 -13.37
C TYR A 331 34.19 35.56 -12.25
N ASP A 332 35.19 34.68 -12.27
CA ASP A 332 36.26 34.65 -11.26
C ASP A 332 37.31 35.78 -11.44
N PRO A 333 38.07 36.12 -10.37
CA PRO A 333 39.17 37.08 -10.40
C PRO A 333 40.22 36.69 -11.43
N GLY A 334 40.23 37.41 -12.55
CA GLY A 334 41.11 37.14 -13.69
C GLY A 334 40.36 36.96 -15.02
N ASP A 335 39.05 36.77 -15.00
CA ASP A 335 38.21 36.87 -16.19
C ASP A 335 38.02 38.36 -16.56
N PRO A 336 38.14 38.76 -17.84
CA PRO A 336 37.88 40.14 -18.27
C PRO A 336 36.46 40.64 -18.01
N SER A 337 35.51 39.74 -17.77
CA SER A 337 34.09 40.00 -17.57
C SER A 337 33.70 40.08 -16.10
N ASP A 338 34.63 39.76 -15.20
CA ASP A 338 34.50 39.95 -13.76
C ASP A 338 34.43 41.45 -13.41
N THR A 339 33.34 41.81 -12.75
CA THR A 339 33.02 43.17 -12.31
C THR A 339 33.10 43.35 -10.80
N ASP A 340 33.28 42.28 -10.03
CA ASP A 340 33.23 42.32 -8.56
C ASP A 340 34.52 41.87 -7.85
N LEU A 341 35.47 41.28 -8.59
CA LEU A 341 36.76 40.76 -8.10
C LEU A 341 36.61 39.72 -6.99
N LYS A 342 35.53 38.93 -7.03
CA LYS A 342 35.26 37.82 -6.13
C LYS A 342 35.24 36.54 -6.95
N PHE A 343 35.77 35.45 -6.39
CA PHE A 343 35.55 34.13 -6.99
C PHE A 343 34.05 33.90 -7.08
N ASP A 344 33.55 33.36 -8.20
CA ASP A 344 32.18 32.87 -8.37
C ASP A 344 32.01 31.71 -7.39
N PRO A 345 31.51 31.96 -6.18
CA PRO A 345 31.76 31.09 -5.06
C PRO A 345 30.44 30.40 -4.78
N LEU A 346 30.05 29.53 -5.69
CA LEU A 346 29.39 28.34 -5.23
C LEU A 346 30.48 27.29 -5.24
N PRO A 347 31.27 27.12 -4.15
CA PRO A 347 31.93 25.82 -3.94
C PRO A 347 30.86 24.79 -4.19
N SER A 348 31.12 23.81 -5.05
CA SER A 348 30.09 23.01 -5.68
C SER A 348 29.10 22.45 -4.63
N ILE A 349 27.95 23.13 -4.49
CA ILE A 349 27.05 22.86 -3.37
C ILE A 349 26.21 21.67 -3.77
N THR A 350 26.33 20.58 -3.02
CA THR A 350 25.37 19.49 -3.12
C THR A 350 24.08 19.85 -2.39
N TRP A 351 22.97 19.94 -3.10
CA TRP A 351 21.64 20.16 -2.54
C TRP A 351 20.90 18.84 -2.40
N ALA A 352 20.12 18.70 -1.33
CA ALA A 352 19.07 17.69 -1.29
C ALA A 352 17.88 18.18 -2.13
N THR A 353 17.53 17.43 -3.16
CA THR A 353 16.49 17.74 -4.14
C THR A 353 15.36 16.72 -4.10
N PHE A 354 14.21 17.07 -4.66
CA PHE A 354 13.12 16.12 -4.81
C PHE A 354 13.42 15.16 -5.95
N GLY A 355 13.37 13.86 -5.68
CA GLY A 355 13.60 12.84 -6.68
C GLY A 355 12.40 12.60 -7.60
N SER A 356 12.60 11.75 -8.60
CA SER A 356 11.63 11.48 -9.68
C SER A 356 10.22 11.02 -9.23
N GLN A 357 10.07 10.54 -8.00
CA GLN A 357 8.77 10.14 -7.45
C GLN A 357 7.89 11.32 -7.02
N TRP A 358 8.46 12.52 -6.94
CA TRP A 358 7.71 13.74 -6.68
C TRP A 358 7.22 14.36 -7.98
N GLY A 359 5.91 14.58 -8.09
CA GLY A 359 5.28 15.11 -9.29
C GLY A 359 3.88 15.62 -8.98
N GLU A 360 3.30 16.43 -9.86
CA GLU A 360 1.91 16.88 -9.67
C GLU A 360 0.92 15.78 -10.04
N TYR A 361 -0.23 15.77 -9.35
CA TYR A 361 -1.35 14.96 -9.80
C TYR A 361 -1.85 15.46 -11.15
N SER A 362 -2.29 14.55 -12.01
CA SER A 362 -2.96 14.92 -13.25
C SER A 362 -4.30 15.63 -12.95
N SER A 363 -4.76 16.48 -13.87
CA SER A 363 -6.09 17.11 -13.77
C SER A 363 -7.19 16.09 -13.53
N ASP A 364 -7.10 14.96 -14.24
CA ASP A 364 -8.10 13.89 -14.18
C ASP A 364 -8.10 13.24 -12.78
N THR A 365 -6.92 13.03 -12.19
CA THR A 365 -6.80 12.53 -10.81
C THR A 365 -7.42 13.52 -9.82
N VAL A 366 -7.10 14.81 -9.95
CA VAL A 366 -7.62 15.85 -9.05
C VAL A 366 -9.13 15.97 -9.16
N ASP A 367 -9.69 15.93 -10.37
CA ASP A 367 -11.14 16.05 -10.59
C ASP A 367 -11.88 14.81 -10.11
N THR A 368 -11.38 13.62 -10.45
CA THR A 368 -11.97 12.34 -10.05
C THR A 368 -12.01 12.23 -8.53
N TRP A 369 -10.89 12.46 -7.86
CA TRP A 369 -10.81 12.32 -6.41
C TRP A 369 -11.44 13.49 -5.66
N GLY A 370 -11.19 14.71 -6.12
CA GLY A 370 -11.66 15.93 -5.47
C GLY A 370 -13.18 16.05 -5.51
N ASN A 371 -13.81 15.77 -6.67
CA ASN A 371 -15.24 15.99 -6.84
C ASN A 371 -16.09 14.76 -6.46
N THR A 372 -15.55 13.55 -6.59
CA THR A 372 -16.36 12.32 -6.46
C THR A 372 -16.08 11.55 -5.17
N TYR A 373 -14.81 11.37 -4.80
CA TYR A 373 -14.43 10.40 -3.75
C TYR A 373 -14.07 11.02 -2.40
N LEU A 374 -13.50 12.22 -2.39
CA LEU A 374 -13.12 12.90 -1.16
C LEU A 374 -14.29 13.70 -0.59
N TYR A 375 -14.39 13.74 0.74
CA TYR A 375 -15.37 14.61 1.42
C TYR A 375 -15.13 16.10 1.15
N SER A 376 -13.90 16.47 0.82
CA SER A 376 -13.53 17.84 0.47
C SER A 376 -12.48 17.82 -0.63
N ASN A 377 -12.59 18.77 -1.56
CA ASN A 377 -11.59 18.98 -2.61
C ASN A 377 -10.19 19.18 -2.02
N PHE A 378 -9.18 18.86 -2.83
CA PHE A 378 -7.79 19.14 -2.48
C PHE A 378 -7.60 20.61 -2.14
N LYS A 379 -6.82 20.87 -1.09
CA LYS A 379 -6.38 22.24 -0.79
C LYS A 379 -5.33 22.65 -1.81
N GLN A 380 -5.31 23.93 -2.16
CA GLN A 380 -4.28 24.49 -3.02
C GLN A 380 -2.88 24.19 -2.47
N GLY A 381 -1.99 23.69 -3.34
CA GLY A 381 -0.63 23.29 -3.01
C GLY A 381 -0.47 21.86 -2.47
N TYR A 382 -1.55 21.07 -2.35
CA TYR A 382 -1.49 19.66 -1.88
C TYR A 382 -1.72 18.61 -2.98
N THR A 383 -1.65 19.01 -4.26
CA THR A 383 -1.93 18.15 -5.43
C THR A 383 -0.65 17.55 -6.01
N TYR A 384 0.04 16.71 -5.24
CA TYR A 384 1.33 16.14 -5.64
C TYR A 384 1.54 14.71 -5.12
N TYR A 385 2.31 13.90 -5.86
CA TYR A 385 2.96 12.65 -5.48
C TYR A 385 4.26 12.90 -4.68
N GLY A 386 4.70 11.95 -3.86
CA GLY A 386 5.92 12.11 -3.07
C GLY A 386 6.11 10.99 -2.05
N ALA A 387 6.78 11.30 -0.94
CA ALA A 387 6.93 10.36 0.17
C ALA A 387 5.56 9.89 0.68
N VAL A 388 5.41 8.58 0.86
CA VAL A 388 4.20 7.96 1.41
C VAL A 388 4.56 6.84 2.38
N SER A 389 3.67 6.61 3.34
CA SER A 389 3.75 5.55 4.33
C SER A 389 2.53 4.66 4.22
N LYS A 390 2.69 3.53 3.52
CA LYS A 390 1.70 2.45 3.44
C LYS A 390 2.00 1.45 4.52
N MET A 391 0.97 1.02 5.24
CA MET A 391 1.07 -0.05 6.21
C MET A 391 0.01 -1.10 5.91
N ILE A 392 0.37 -2.37 6.06
CA ILE A 392 -0.55 -3.50 5.85
C ILE A 392 -0.38 -4.51 6.99
N THR A 393 -1.47 -5.16 7.37
CA THR A 393 -1.44 -6.27 8.32
C THR A 393 -2.45 -7.34 7.90
N GLU A 394 -2.08 -8.58 8.15
CA GLU A 394 -2.94 -9.74 8.04
C GLU A 394 -3.04 -10.38 9.42
N VAL A 395 -4.27 -10.48 9.94
CA VAL A 395 -4.54 -11.06 11.25
C VAL A 395 -5.37 -12.31 11.09
N LYS A 396 -4.80 -13.45 11.51
CA LYS A 396 -5.51 -14.72 11.54
C LYS A 396 -6.64 -14.69 12.58
N LEU A 397 -7.85 -15.06 12.15
CA LEU A 397 -9.02 -15.13 13.02
C LEU A 397 -9.11 -16.49 13.72
N ASP A 398 -8.96 -16.48 15.04
CA ASP A 398 -9.36 -17.61 15.88
C ASP A 398 -10.83 -17.47 16.26
N SER A 399 -11.70 -18.24 15.59
CA SER A 399 -13.14 -18.31 15.92
C SER A 399 -13.47 -19.55 16.74
N LEU A 400 -14.50 -19.47 17.57
CA LEU A 400 -14.99 -20.64 18.30
C LEU A 400 -15.60 -21.67 17.34
N SER A 401 -16.30 -21.21 16.30
CA SER A 401 -16.83 -22.09 15.24
C SER A 401 -15.74 -22.77 14.42
N GLY A 402 -14.62 -22.11 14.16
CA GLY A 402 -13.48 -22.69 13.43
C GLY A 402 -12.84 -23.85 14.21
N ASN A 403 -12.77 -23.72 15.53
CA ASN A 403 -12.23 -24.76 16.41
C ASN A 403 -13.18 -25.97 16.58
N TRP A 404 -14.48 -25.85 16.26
CA TRP A 404 -15.38 -27.01 16.24
C TRP A 404 -14.98 -28.07 15.21
N GLY A 405 -14.33 -27.67 14.10
CA GLY A 405 -13.79 -28.60 13.10
C GLY A 405 -12.63 -29.46 13.62
N GLN A 406 -11.87 -28.98 14.62
CA GLN A 406 -10.75 -29.71 15.21
C GLN A 406 -11.17 -30.72 16.29
N ILE A 407 -12.41 -30.65 16.80
CA ILE A 407 -12.87 -31.49 17.92
C ILE A 407 -13.23 -32.91 17.46
N ASP A 408 -13.66 -33.10 16.21
CA ASP A 408 -14.21 -34.40 15.77
C ASP A 408 -13.34 -35.17 14.76
N GLY A 409 -12.28 -34.56 14.20
CA GLY A 409 -11.37 -35.23 13.25
C GLY A 409 -12.05 -35.94 12.08
N SER A 410 -13.32 -35.61 11.80
CA SER A 410 -14.18 -36.32 10.86
C SER A 410 -14.53 -35.42 9.68
N ASP A 411 -14.33 -35.92 8.46
CA ASP A 411 -14.69 -35.25 7.19
C ASP A 411 -16.22 -35.15 6.97
N LYS A 412 -17.02 -35.43 8.00
CA LYS A 412 -18.47 -35.51 7.91
C LYS A 412 -19.07 -34.14 8.20
N TYR A 413 -19.89 -33.65 7.28
CA TYR A 413 -20.68 -32.45 7.49
C TYR A 413 -22.01 -32.83 8.15
N MET A 414 -22.48 -32.03 9.11
CA MET A 414 -23.85 -32.11 9.63
C MET A 414 -24.89 -32.02 8.50
N GLY A 415 -24.58 -31.31 7.40
CA GLY A 415 -25.38 -31.32 6.18
C GLY A 415 -25.50 -32.71 5.53
N ASP A 416 -24.46 -33.55 5.59
CA ASP A 416 -24.51 -34.93 5.09
C ASP A 416 -25.42 -35.81 5.96
N ALA A 417 -25.50 -35.51 7.25
CA ALA A 417 -26.40 -36.20 8.17
C ALA A 417 -27.85 -35.73 8.05
N MET A 418 -28.14 -34.59 7.41
CA MET A 418 -29.50 -34.06 7.21
C MET A 418 -30.07 -34.33 5.81
N ALA A 419 -29.27 -34.87 4.90
CA ALA A 419 -29.71 -35.31 3.58
C ALA A 419 -30.57 -36.58 3.69
N PHE A 420 -31.87 -36.42 3.97
CA PHE A 420 -32.85 -37.50 3.97
C PHE A 420 -33.99 -37.19 3.00
N GLY A 421 -33.90 -37.67 1.75
CA GLY A 421 -35.02 -37.56 0.83
C GLY A 421 -34.76 -38.07 -0.59
N GLY A 422 -35.67 -38.92 -1.08
CA GLY A 422 -35.76 -39.29 -2.50
C GLY A 422 -36.23 -38.12 -3.39
N SER A 423 -36.18 -38.31 -4.71
CA SER A 423 -36.34 -37.29 -5.77
C SER A 423 -37.70 -36.57 -5.87
N ASN A 424 -38.58 -36.71 -4.88
CA ASN A 424 -39.85 -36.00 -4.82
C ASN A 424 -39.65 -34.53 -4.38
N SER A 425 -40.60 -33.64 -4.69
CA SER A 425 -40.49 -32.18 -4.47
C SER A 425 -40.12 -31.78 -3.03
N GLY A 426 -40.62 -32.50 -2.01
CA GLY A 426 -40.25 -32.28 -0.61
C GLY A 426 -38.82 -32.73 -0.27
N GLY A 427 -38.33 -33.81 -0.89
CA GLY A 427 -36.96 -34.28 -0.71
C GLY A 427 -35.93 -33.39 -1.39
N ALA A 428 -36.27 -32.79 -2.54
CA ALA A 428 -35.42 -31.81 -3.22
C ALA A 428 -35.19 -30.54 -2.36
N TYR A 429 -36.23 -30.06 -1.66
CA TYR A 429 -36.11 -28.91 -0.76
C TYR A 429 -35.20 -29.20 0.45
N VAL A 430 -35.39 -30.37 1.07
CA VAL A 430 -34.57 -30.85 2.19
C VAL A 430 -33.11 -31.03 1.76
N ASN A 431 -32.86 -31.63 0.60
CA ASN A 431 -31.51 -31.80 0.06
C ASN A 431 -30.86 -30.46 -0.29
N SER A 432 -31.61 -29.47 -0.81
CA SER A 432 -31.07 -28.12 -1.05
C SER A 432 -30.70 -27.41 0.25
N SER A 433 -31.49 -27.61 1.30
CA SER A 433 -31.23 -27.02 2.62
C SER A 433 -30.04 -27.70 3.29
N ALA A 434 -29.91 -29.02 3.16
CA ALA A 434 -28.77 -29.80 3.59
C ALA A 434 -27.47 -29.40 2.85
N ALA A 435 -27.55 -29.14 1.54
CA ALA A 435 -26.41 -28.64 0.75
C ALA A 435 -25.98 -27.23 1.17
N LYS A 436 -26.93 -26.33 1.46
CA LYS A 436 -26.63 -25.01 2.03
C LYS A 436 -26.00 -25.11 3.41
N LEU A 437 -26.50 -25.99 4.26
CA LEU A 437 -25.93 -26.25 5.59
C LEU A 437 -24.51 -26.80 5.47
N LYS A 438 -24.28 -27.76 4.57
CA LYS A 438 -22.94 -28.32 4.26
C LYS A 438 -21.98 -27.25 3.75
N SER A 439 -22.42 -26.37 2.86
CA SER A 439 -21.61 -25.27 2.35
C SER A 439 -21.27 -24.26 3.46
N ALA A 440 -22.23 -23.91 4.32
CA ALA A 440 -22.01 -23.01 5.44
C ALA A 440 -21.07 -23.63 6.48
N GLU A 441 -21.23 -24.92 6.77
CA GLU A 441 -20.35 -25.67 7.66
C GLU A 441 -18.95 -25.84 7.05
N GLY A 442 -18.84 -26.03 5.74
CA GLY A 442 -17.57 -26.00 5.00
C GLY A 442 -16.83 -24.69 5.17
N GLN A 443 -17.54 -23.56 5.06
CA GLN A 443 -16.98 -22.23 5.31
C GLN A 443 -16.59 -22.01 6.77
N MET A 444 -17.36 -22.57 7.72
CA MET A 444 -17.01 -22.51 9.15
C MET A 444 -15.79 -23.38 9.48
N LYS A 445 -15.68 -24.58 8.88
CA LYS A 445 -14.58 -25.54 9.08
C LYS A 445 -13.29 -25.13 8.38
N SER A 446 -13.35 -24.43 7.25
CA SER A 446 -12.18 -23.87 6.57
C SER A 446 -11.54 -22.70 7.33
N GLY A 447 -12.13 -22.29 8.45
CA GLY A 447 -11.78 -21.06 9.17
C GLY A 447 -12.42 -19.84 8.52
N LEU A 448 -12.61 -18.79 9.32
CA LEU A 448 -12.89 -17.46 8.78
C LEU A 448 -11.64 -16.98 8.05
N GLN A 449 -11.83 -16.33 6.89
CA GLN A 449 -10.72 -15.72 6.14
C GLN A 449 -9.94 -14.74 7.02
N ASN A 450 -8.64 -14.62 6.80
CA ASN A 450 -7.81 -13.68 7.55
C ASN A 450 -8.36 -12.24 7.42
N VAL A 451 -8.12 -11.43 8.44
CA VAL A 451 -8.50 -10.02 8.45
C VAL A 451 -7.34 -9.22 7.90
N ASP A 452 -7.55 -8.68 6.71
CA ASP A 452 -6.63 -7.75 6.08
C ASP A 452 -7.03 -6.32 6.43
N ALA A 453 -6.05 -5.52 6.83
CA ALA A 453 -6.21 -4.07 6.99
C ALA A 453 -5.04 -3.35 6.37
N SER A 454 -5.32 -2.22 5.71
CA SER A 454 -4.33 -1.38 5.06
C SER A 454 -4.64 0.08 5.33
N ALA A 455 -3.60 0.90 5.44
CA ALA A 455 -3.72 2.34 5.51
C ALA A 455 -2.56 3.00 4.79
N LEU A 456 -2.81 4.20 4.29
CA LEU A 456 -1.81 5.01 3.61
C LEU A 456 -1.83 6.40 4.22
N ALA A 457 -0.66 6.93 4.54
CA ALA A 457 -0.52 8.29 5.03
C ALA A 457 0.62 9.01 4.32
N LYS A 458 0.55 10.34 4.29
CA LYS A 458 1.48 11.18 3.56
C LYS A 458 1.80 12.49 4.30
N PRO A 459 3.06 12.97 4.26
CA PRO A 459 3.41 14.35 4.61
C PRO A 459 2.84 15.37 3.61
N TYR A 460 2.10 16.34 4.14
CA TYR A 460 1.55 17.47 3.41
C TYR A 460 2.28 18.77 3.77
N GLY A 461 2.70 19.48 2.73
CA GLY A 461 3.34 20.78 2.77
C GLY A 461 2.92 21.64 1.59
N ARG A 462 3.16 22.94 1.69
CA ARG A 462 2.85 23.91 0.63
C ARG A 462 3.67 25.17 0.84
N ILE A 463 3.89 25.91 -0.24
CA ILE A 463 4.73 27.11 -0.25
C ILE A 463 3.85 28.29 -0.63
N HIS A 464 3.88 29.39 0.14
CA HIS A 464 3.03 30.55 -0.11
C HIS A 464 3.75 31.59 -0.98
N THR A 465 3.41 31.73 -2.25
CA THR A 465 3.98 32.74 -3.14
C THR A 465 3.07 33.96 -3.26
N GLU A 466 3.64 35.16 -3.38
CA GLU A 466 2.84 36.38 -3.57
C GLU A 466 2.11 36.37 -4.92
N SER A 467 2.73 35.80 -5.96
CA SER A 467 2.20 35.77 -7.33
C SER A 467 1.10 34.73 -7.55
N SER A 468 1.19 33.57 -6.91
CA SER A 468 0.41 32.37 -7.25
C SER A 468 -0.34 31.75 -6.07
N GLY A 469 -0.27 32.35 -4.88
CA GLY A 469 -0.95 31.89 -3.68
C GLY A 469 -0.21 30.73 -3.05
N TYR A 470 -0.66 29.49 -3.27
CA TYR A 470 0.05 28.30 -2.78
C TYR A 470 0.51 27.43 -3.93
N ILE A 471 1.81 27.09 -3.94
CA ILE A 471 2.42 26.13 -4.85
C ILE A 471 2.83 24.86 -4.10
N THR A 472 3.07 23.79 -4.86
CA THR A 472 3.49 22.50 -4.32
C THR A 472 4.99 22.49 -3.97
N PRO A 473 5.43 21.74 -2.94
CA PRO A 473 6.83 21.77 -2.48
C PRO A 473 7.87 21.43 -3.56
N GLN A 474 7.59 20.44 -4.42
CA GLN A 474 8.53 19.97 -5.42
C GLN A 474 8.84 20.98 -6.52
N THR A 475 7.96 21.96 -6.72
CA THR A 475 8.17 23.07 -7.66
C THR A 475 9.41 23.90 -7.31
N ALA A 476 9.83 23.92 -6.04
CA ALA A 476 11.04 24.62 -5.63
C ALA A 476 12.34 23.95 -6.14
N GLY A 477 12.32 22.71 -6.62
CA GLY A 477 13.50 21.97 -7.10
C GLY A 477 14.45 21.48 -6.00
N MET A 478 14.50 22.14 -4.83
CA MET A 478 15.19 21.67 -3.63
C MET A 478 14.21 21.35 -2.50
N VAL A 479 14.59 20.45 -1.59
CA VAL A 479 13.79 20.17 -0.40
C VAL A 479 13.80 21.39 0.53
N LEU A 480 12.62 21.86 0.92
CA LEU A 480 12.42 23.00 1.83
C LEU A 480 11.60 22.56 3.07
N PRO A 481 11.75 23.23 4.23
CA PRO A 481 11.07 22.86 5.47
C PRO A 481 9.62 23.33 5.53
N VAL A 482 8.82 22.88 4.57
CA VAL A 482 7.46 23.39 4.30
C VAL A 482 6.36 22.37 4.60
N PHE A 483 6.72 21.22 5.18
CA PHE A 483 5.77 20.17 5.50
C PHE A 483 5.11 20.40 6.87
N GLU A 484 3.82 20.74 6.84
CA GLU A 484 3.05 21.19 8.01
C GLU A 484 2.49 20.00 8.81
N LYS A 485 1.92 19.01 8.11
CA LYS A 485 1.14 17.92 8.72
C LYS A 485 1.34 16.58 8.02
N ALA A 486 1.02 15.48 8.69
CA ALA A 486 0.85 14.18 8.06
C ALA A 486 -0.64 13.80 8.15
N ALA A 487 -1.17 13.17 7.11
CA ALA A 487 -2.58 12.76 7.09
C ALA A 487 -2.76 11.42 6.37
N ILE A 488 -3.77 10.67 6.80
CA ILE A 488 -4.23 9.46 6.12
C ILE A 488 -4.92 9.87 4.82
N ILE A 489 -4.65 9.11 3.76
CA ILE A 489 -5.23 9.26 2.44
C ILE A 489 -5.81 7.92 1.98
N PRO A 490 -6.76 7.92 1.03
CA PRO A 490 -7.25 6.67 0.44
C PRO A 490 -6.09 5.87 -0.16
N VAL A 491 -6.03 4.57 0.14
CA VAL A 491 -4.94 3.70 -0.35
C VAL A 491 -4.89 3.62 -1.88
N SER A 492 -6.04 3.80 -2.54
CA SER A 492 -6.14 3.82 -4.00
C SER A 492 -5.81 5.17 -4.66
N LEU A 493 -5.64 6.26 -3.87
CA LEU A 493 -5.27 7.56 -4.42
C LEU A 493 -3.81 7.58 -4.88
N GLU A 494 -2.92 7.05 -4.05
CA GLU A 494 -1.52 6.82 -4.38
C GLU A 494 -1.23 5.36 -4.10
N ASP A 495 -1.00 4.55 -5.13
CA ASP A 495 -0.37 3.26 -4.88
C ASP A 495 1.15 3.48 -4.91
N PRO A 496 1.86 3.39 -3.76
CA PRO A 496 3.31 3.33 -3.78
C PRO A 496 3.85 2.14 -4.57
N GLY A 497 2.97 1.26 -5.10
CA GLY A 497 3.17 0.63 -6.40
C GLY A 497 4.56 0.03 -6.53
N GLY A 498 4.76 -1.08 -5.83
CA GLY A 498 6.05 -1.72 -5.74
C GLY A 498 5.91 -3.13 -5.20
N PHE A 499 6.95 -3.91 -5.48
CA PHE A 499 7.23 -5.18 -4.83
C PHE A 499 6.94 -5.12 -3.32
N ASP A 500 5.95 -5.91 -2.86
CA ASP A 500 5.69 -6.12 -1.43
C ASP A 500 6.43 -7.38 -0.96
N PRO A 501 7.60 -7.25 -0.33
CA PRO A 501 8.37 -8.40 0.14
C PRO A 501 7.67 -9.14 1.27
N PHE A 502 6.64 -8.55 1.89
CA PHE A 502 5.92 -9.11 3.02
C PHE A 502 4.78 -10.04 2.62
N ASP A 503 4.40 -10.07 1.34
CA ASP A 503 3.51 -11.07 0.77
C ASP A 503 4.33 -12.16 0.08
N TYR A 504 4.73 -13.19 0.83
CA TYR A 504 5.54 -14.29 0.29
C TYR A 504 4.87 -15.05 -0.85
N GLN A 505 3.54 -15.17 -0.82
CA GLN A 505 2.82 -15.87 -1.89
C GLN A 505 2.91 -15.07 -3.18
N TRP A 506 2.72 -13.76 -3.08
CA TRP A 506 2.86 -12.84 -4.20
C TRP A 506 4.32 -12.72 -4.67
N TYR A 507 5.28 -12.67 -3.75
CA TYR A 507 6.71 -12.72 -4.04
C TYR A 507 7.06 -13.92 -4.91
N ALA A 508 6.70 -15.11 -4.44
CA ALA A 508 7.02 -16.37 -5.12
C ALA A 508 6.25 -16.46 -6.45
N PHE A 509 5.03 -15.91 -6.50
CA PHE A 509 4.28 -15.81 -7.74
C PHE A 509 4.99 -14.93 -8.79
N LEU A 510 5.49 -13.76 -8.39
CA LEU A 510 6.23 -12.87 -9.28
C LEU A 510 7.60 -13.42 -9.67
N THR A 511 8.33 -14.04 -8.75
CA THR A 511 9.74 -14.43 -8.97
C THR A 511 9.94 -15.83 -9.50
N GLU A 512 9.01 -16.74 -9.25
CA GLU A 512 9.09 -18.14 -9.67
C GLU A 512 8.03 -18.47 -10.72
N TYR A 513 6.76 -18.19 -10.40
CA TYR A 513 5.65 -18.63 -11.24
C TYR A 513 5.59 -17.88 -12.58
N LEU A 514 5.58 -16.54 -12.57
CA LEU A 514 5.45 -15.74 -13.78
C LEU A 514 6.63 -15.92 -14.76
N PRO A 515 7.90 -15.94 -14.32
CA PRO A 515 9.02 -16.28 -15.19
C PRO A 515 8.90 -17.68 -15.79
N HIS A 516 8.51 -18.68 -15.01
CA HIS A 516 8.29 -20.03 -15.55
C HIS A 516 7.12 -20.05 -16.56
N LEU A 517 6.05 -19.31 -16.28
CA LEU A 517 4.93 -19.13 -17.23
C LEU A 517 5.45 -18.55 -18.56
N GLY A 518 6.41 -17.63 -18.50
CA GLY A 518 7.14 -17.09 -19.64
C GLY A 518 7.95 -18.12 -20.43
N THR A 519 8.22 -19.32 -19.91
CA THR A 519 8.96 -20.38 -20.62
C THR A 519 8.06 -21.44 -21.27
N VAL A 520 6.83 -21.58 -20.80
CA VAL A 520 5.89 -22.61 -21.25
C VAL A 520 4.93 -22.08 -22.33
N SER A 521 4.29 -23.02 -23.03
CA SER A 521 3.42 -22.71 -24.17
C SER A 521 1.92 -22.83 -23.86
N SER A 522 1.57 -23.35 -22.68
CA SER A 522 0.18 -23.49 -22.23
C SER A 522 0.05 -23.42 -20.70
N LEU A 523 -1.12 -23.01 -20.22
CA LEU A 523 -1.44 -23.06 -18.78
C LEU A 523 -1.48 -24.49 -18.23
N ALA A 524 -1.73 -25.51 -19.06
CA ALA A 524 -1.68 -26.91 -18.63
C ALA A 524 -0.24 -27.37 -18.30
N GLU A 525 0.75 -26.93 -19.07
CA GLU A 525 2.17 -27.17 -18.77
C GLU A 525 2.59 -26.46 -17.49
N GLN A 526 2.10 -25.23 -17.27
CA GLN A 526 2.34 -24.48 -16.03
C GLN A 526 1.76 -25.21 -14.81
N GLU A 527 0.57 -25.79 -14.92
CA GLU A 527 -0.06 -26.55 -13.83
C GLU A 527 0.75 -27.78 -13.43
N ALA A 528 1.33 -28.49 -14.41
CA ALA A 528 2.19 -29.64 -14.15
C ALA A 528 3.47 -29.24 -13.40
N TRP A 529 4.08 -28.11 -13.76
CA TRP A 529 5.20 -27.56 -13.00
C TRP A 529 4.77 -27.11 -11.60
N MET A 530 3.69 -26.34 -11.50
CA MET A 530 3.16 -25.81 -10.24
C MET A 530 2.90 -26.90 -9.21
N THR A 531 2.26 -28.00 -9.63
CA THR A 531 1.94 -29.14 -8.75
C THR A 531 3.18 -29.92 -8.28
N SER A 532 4.32 -29.76 -8.94
CA SER A 532 5.60 -30.34 -8.52
C SER A 532 6.39 -29.46 -7.53
N GLN A 533 5.96 -28.21 -7.30
CA GLN A 533 6.62 -27.28 -6.39
C GLN A 533 6.16 -27.47 -4.93
N ALA A 534 7.07 -27.25 -3.99
CA ALA A 534 6.77 -27.29 -2.55
C ALA A 534 5.68 -26.29 -2.13
N HIS A 535 5.58 -25.18 -2.85
CA HIS A 535 4.64 -24.08 -2.62
C HIS A 535 3.42 -24.11 -3.56
N SER A 536 3.06 -25.26 -4.12
CA SER A 536 1.96 -25.40 -5.09
C SER A 536 0.62 -24.78 -4.66
N SER A 537 0.32 -24.75 -3.35
CA SER A 537 -0.88 -24.14 -2.80
C SER A 537 -0.89 -22.60 -2.94
N TRP A 538 0.26 -21.94 -2.90
CA TRP A 538 0.39 -20.48 -3.01
C TRP A 538 0.00 -19.98 -4.40
N TYR A 539 0.33 -20.76 -5.43
CA TYR A 539 0.06 -20.41 -6.83
C TYR A 539 -1.36 -20.75 -7.27
N SER A 540 -2.08 -21.59 -6.51
CA SER A 540 -3.34 -22.20 -6.95
C SER A 540 -4.44 -21.18 -7.27
N SER A 541 -4.59 -20.14 -6.45
CA SER A 541 -5.58 -19.07 -6.65
C SER A 541 -5.27 -18.23 -7.88
N TYR A 542 -4.01 -17.82 -8.04
CA TYR A 542 -3.54 -17.03 -9.18
C TYR A 542 -3.62 -17.83 -10.48
N HIS A 543 -3.25 -19.10 -10.45
CA HIS A 543 -3.37 -20.02 -11.59
C HIS A 543 -4.83 -20.21 -12.02
N ALA A 544 -5.74 -20.38 -11.06
CA ALA A 544 -7.17 -20.48 -11.34
C ALA A 544 -7.74 -19.20 -11.97
N ALA A 545 -7.31 -18.03 -11.50
CA ALA A 545 -7.66 -16.76 -12.11
C ALA A 545 -7.14 -16.65 -13.55
N LEU A 546 -5.90 -17.05 -13.83
CA LEU A 546 -5.36 -17.06 -15.20
C LEU A 546 -6.12 -18.02 -16.12
N LYS A 547 -6.49 -19.22 -15.65
CA LYS A 547 -7.35 -20.15 -16.40
C LYS A 547 -8.73 -19.55 -16.71
N LYS A 548 -9.28 -18.82 -15.75
CA LYS A 548 -10.56 -18.13 -15.90
C LYS A 548 -10.45 -17.01 -16.93
N LEU A 549 -9.37 -16.23 -16.85
CA LEU A 549 -9.04 -15.19 -17.83
C LEU A 549 -8.80 -15.76 -19.22
N ASP A 550 -8.16 -16.93 -19.35
CA ASP A 550 -7.88 -17.63 -20.62
C ASP A 550 -9.15 -18.17 -21.31
N ASN A 551 -10.25 -18.36 -20.58
CA ASN A 551 -11.52 -18.85 -21.12
C ASN A 551 -12.25 -17.78 -21.97
N PRO A 552 -12.41 -17.99 -23.29
CA PRO A 552 -13.09 -17.01 -24.16
C PRO A 552 -14.58 -16.84 -23.85
N GLU A 553 -15.27 -17.89 -23.39
CA GLU A 553 -16.69 -17.78 -23.01
C GLU A 553 -16.87 -16.91 -21.77
N TRP A 554 -15.96 -17.01 -20.80
CA TRP A 554 -15.98 -16.18 -19.60
C TRP A 554 -15.70 -14.71 -19.92
N ARG A 555 -14.71 -14.43 -20.78
CA ARG A 555 -14.45 -13.07 -21.26
C ARG A 555 -15.65 -12.50 -22.01
N ALA A 556 -16.28 -13.29 -22.88
CA ALA A 556 -17.49 -12.89 -23.60
C ALA A 556 -18.67 -12.59 -22.66
N GLN A 557 -18.80 -13.30 -21.54
CA GLN A 557 -19.80 -12.97 -20.51
C GLN A 557 -19.52 -11.62 -19.85
N GLY A 558 -18.26 -11.31 -19.55
CA GLY A 558 -17.86 -10.01 -19.01
C GLY A 558 -18.14 -8.86 -19.99
N ILE A 559 -17.76 -9.03 -21.26
CA ILE A 559 -18.04 -8.06 -22.33
C ILE A 559 -19.56 -7.89 -22.52
N ALA A 560 -20.32 -8.99 -22.60
CA ALA A 560 -21.78 -8.91 -22.73
C ALA A 560 -22.44 -8.25 -21.51
N TRP A 561 -21.87 -8.40 -20.31
CA TRP A 561 -22.34 -7.69 -19.12
C TRP A 561 -22.05 -6.19 -19.22
N LEU A 562 -20.83 -5.81 -19.62
CA LEU A 562 -20.44 -4.41 -19.84
C LEU A 562 -21.33 -3.75 -20.89
N ASP A 563 -21.57 -4.43 -22.01
CA ASP A 563 -22.38 -3.95 -23.13
C ASP A 563 -23.91 -4.03 -22.85
N ALA A 564 -24.35 -4.69 -21.76
CA ALA A 564 -25.76 -4.83 -21.46
C ALA A 564 -26.37 -3.51 -20.97
N GLU A 565 -27.63 -3.26 -21.34
CA GLU A 565 -28.38 -2.07 -20.98
C GLU A 565 -28.40 -1.86 -19.46
N ALA A 566 -27.84 -0.75 -19.01
CA ALA A 566 -27.86 -0.34 -17.62
C ALA A 566 -29.24 0.20 -17.25
N ARG A 567 -29.63 0.04 -15.98
CA ARG A 567 -30.90 0.57 -15.46
C ARG A 567 -30.84 2.08 -15.17
N GLY A 568 -29.80 2.77 -15.65
CA GLY A 568 -29.48 4.14 -15.31
C GLY A 568 -28.94 4.32 -13.90
N HIS A 569 -28.37 5.49 -13.63
CA HIS A 569 -27.91 5.90 -12.30
C HIS A 569 -28.61 7.19 -11.86
N ASP A 570 -28.73 7.35 -10.55
CA ASP A 570 -29.26 8.57 -9.94
C ASP A 570 -28.14 9.62 -9.82
N VAL A 571 -28.42 10.84 -10.26
CA VAL A 571 -27.52 12.00 -10.11
C VAL A 571 -27.86 12.68 -8.79
N TYR A 572 -26.85 12.94 -7.97
CA TYR A 572 -27.02 13.54 -6.65
C TYR A 572 -26.53 15.00 -6.65
N ASP A 573 -27.20 15.86 -5.87
CA ASP A 573 -26.72 17.21 -5.61
C ASP A 573 -25.56 17.20 -4.60
N ALA A 574 -24.95 18.37 -4.38
CA ALA A 574 -23.87 18.56 -3.41
C ALA A 574 -24.24 18.21 -1.95
N ASN A 575 -25.52 17.98 -1.66
CA ASN A 575 -26.03 17.58 -0.34
C ASN A 575 -26.42 16.09 -0.28
N GLY A 576 -26.20 15.32 -1.35
CA GLY A 576 -26.53 13.90 -1.46
C GLY A 576 -28.01 13.62 -1.75
N ASN A 577 -28.78 14.59 -2.23
CA ASN A 577 -30.17 14.36 -2.68
C ASN A 577 -30.21 14.01 -4.16
N VAL A 578 -31.02 13.01 -4.55
CA VAL A 578 -31.25 12.66 -5.96
C VAL A 578 -31.92 13.84 -6.69
N VAL A 579 -31.21 14.43 -7.65
CA VAL A 579 -31.66 15.53 -8.52
C VAL A 579 -31.98 15.11 -9.94
N GLY A 580 -31.60 13.89 -10.32
CA GLY A 580 -31.92 13.34 -11.65
C GLY A 580 -31.69 11.85 -11.72
N HIS A 581 -32.14 11.25 -12.82
CA HIS A 581 -31.85 9.87 -13.17
C HIS A 581 -31.37 9.87 -14.63
N ILE A 582 -30.11 9.51 -14.85
CA ILE A 582 -29.53 9.37 -16.19
C ILE A 582 -29.76 7.94 -16.63
N VAL A 583 -30.34 7.76 -17.81
CA VAL A 583 -30.49 6.45 -18.44
C VAL A 583 -29.22 6.18 -19.22
N ASP A 584 -28.34 5.39 -18.63
CA ASP A 584 -27.12 4.93 -19.29
C ASP A 584 -27.45 3.91 -20.38
N ALA A 585 -26.66 3.91 -21.44
CA ALA A 585 -26.86 2.97 -22.53
C ALA A 585 -26.33 1.58 -22.15
N THR A 586 -25.28 1.50 -21.33
CA THR A 586 -24.59 0.24 -20.98
C THR A 586 -24.10 0.21 -19.53
N ASN A 587 -23.84 -0.98 -18.97
CA ASN A 587 -23.24 -1.11 -17.63
C ASN A 587 -21.80 -0.57 -17.58
N GLU A 588 -21.08 -0.56 -18.71
CA GLU A 588 -19.75 0.03 -18.79
C GLU A 588 -19.73 1.53 -18.47
N ASP A 589 -20.77 2.26 -18.90
CA ASP A 589 -20.92 3.69 -18.61
C ASP A 589 -21.02 3.96 -17.09
N THR A 590 -21.49 2.97 -16.32
CA THR A 590 -21.60 3.05 -14.84
C THR A 590 -20.34 2.59 -14.10
N CYS A 591 -19.34 2.05 -14.82
CA CYS A 591 -18.11 1.60 -14.18
C CYS A 591 -17.31 2.75 -13.56
N ASP A 592 -17.48 3.96 -14.08
CA ASP A 592 -16.84 5.18 -13.56
C ASP A 592 -17.74 5.92 -12.53
N ASP A 593 -19.04 5.57 -12.45
CA ASP A 593 -20.03 6.14 -11.52
C ASP A 593 -20.28 5.22 -10.31
N TRP A 594 -19.37 5.23 -9.34
CA TRP A 594 -19.58 4.56 -8.05
C TRP A 594 -20.41 5.41 -7.08
N GLY A 595 -21.70 5.58 -7.40
CA GLY A 595 -22.73 6.02 -6.45
C GLY A 595 -23.14 4.88 -5.50
N SER A 596 -23.28 5.18 -4.21
CA SER A 596 -23.52 4.21 -3.13
C SER A 596 -24.90 3.51 -3.19
N GLY A 597 -24.96 2.38 -3.92
CA GLY A 597 -25.94 1.28 -3.78
C GLY A 597 -27.14 1.28 -4.75
N PRO A 598 -28.04 0.27 -4.72
CA PRO A 598 -27.92 -1.15 -4.40
C PRO A 598 -28.16 -2.03 -5.66
N GLY A 599 -27.11 -2.68 -6.19
CA GLY A 599 -27.24 -3.61 -7.33
C GLY A 599 -27.46 -5.07 -6.89
N PRO A 600 -28.26 -5.88 -7.61
CA PRO A 600 -28.70 -7.20 -7.19
C PRO A 600 -27.63 -8.25 -7.48
N GLY A 601 -26.94 -8.68 -6.43
CA GLY A 601 -26.06 -9.83 -6.43
C GLY A 601 -25.57 -10.03 -5.00
N THR A 602 -25.30 -11.28 -4.60
CA THR A 602 -24.52 -11.54 -3.39
C THR A 602 -23.11 -10.99 -3.64
N ARG A 603 -22.94 -9.69 -3.37
CA ARG A 603 -21.64 -9.05 -3.31
C ARG A 603 -20.89 -9.76 -2.18
N GLN A 604 -19.92 -10.60 -2.51
CA GLN A 604 -18.85 -10.85 -1.56
C GLN A 604 -18.26 -9.48 -1.28
N GLY A 605 -18.45 -8.97 -0.07
CA GLY A 605 -17.82 -7.72 0.32
C GLY A 605 -16.32 -7.84 0.04
N PRO A 606 -15.64 -6.75 -0.32
CA PRO A 606 -14.20 -6.79 -0.48
C PRO A 606 -13.56 -7.33 0.81
N ASN A 607 -12.62 -8.26 0.65
CA ASN A 607 -11.84 -8.80 1.76
C ASN A 607 -10.98 -7.69 2.42
N MET A 608 -10.67 -6.65 1.65
CA MET A 608 -10.00 -5.45 2.09
C MET A 608 -11.03 -4.37 2.46
N VAL A 609 -10.91 -3.82 3.67
CA VAL A 609 -11.57 -2.56 4.02
C VAL A 609 -10.71 -1.45 3.43
N HIS A 610 -11.27 -0.68 2.50
CA HIS A 610 -10.72 0.61 2.11
C HIS A 610 -11.22 1.69 3.07
#